data_AF-A0A7C3CD78-F1
#
_entry.id   AF-A0A7C3CD78-F1
#
_cell.length_a   1.000
_cell.length_b   1.000
_cell.length_c   1.000
_cell.angle_alpha   90.00
_cell.angle_beta   90.00
_cell.angle_gamma   90.00
#
_symmetry.space_group_name_H-M   'P 1'
#
loop_
_entity.id
_entity.type
_entity.pdbx_description
1 polymer ?
#
loop_
_entity_poly.entity_id
_entity_poly.type
_entity_poly.pdbx_seq_one_letter_code
_entity_poly.pdbx_strand_id
1 'polypeptide(L)'
;RYGLDNQVNTSGPEFQPLAEDFTQEALLKILANLDAFRGKSKFTTWAHKIAVRVALTELRRKRWKDRSYEDMTSDDTPYTFAPTSNDATPDQLAEQSDLVKKVLRVIDEELTPKQRMAMHLIPIGGLPIDVAADKMGMKRNALYKLMHDARLRLKKRLLEEGLSPETILGSF
;
A
#
# COMPACT_ATOMS: atom_id res chain seq x y z
N ARG A 1 5.25 -12.07 -11.14
CA ARG A 1 4.54 -11.64 -12.37
C ARG A 1 3.35 -10.80 -11.90
N TYR A 2 3.46 -9.47 -11.91
CA TYR A 2 2.48 -8.57 -11.27
C TYR A 2 1.69 -7.81 -12.34
N GLY A 3 0.36 -7.81 -12.18
CA GLY A 3 -0.66 -7.33 -13.12
C GLY A 3 -0.57 -5.85 -13.50
N LEU A 4 0.04 -5.58 -14.66
CA LEU A 4 0.07 -4.26 -15.28
C LEU A 4 -0.84 -4.17 -16.53
N ASP A 5 -1.37 -5.29 -17.03
CA ASP A 5 -2.09 -5.35 -18.32
C ASP A 5 -3.40 -4.56 -18.38
N ASN A 6 -3.86 -3.94 -17.29
CA ASN A 6 -5.12 -3.20 -17.27
C ASN A 6 -5.03 -1.82 -16.58
N GLN A 7 -3.83 -1.25 -16.45
CA GLN A 7 -3.60 -0.03 -15.63
C GLN A 7 -3.45 1.27 -16.43
N VAL A 8 -3.12 1.19 -17.72
CA VAL A 8 -3.01 2.34 -18.63
C VAL A 8 -3.48 1.89 -20.00
N ASN A 9 -4.36 2.67 -20.64
CA ASN A 9 -4.65 2.48 -22.05
C ASN A 9 -3.45 2.94 -22.87
N THR A 10 -2.54 2.01 -23.19
CA THR A 10 -1.33 2.30 -23.98
C THR A 10 -1.63 2.71 -25.42
N SER A 11 -2.87 2.54 -25.86
CA SER A 11 -3.36 2.92 -27.19
C SER A 11 -4.19 4.21 -27.18
N GLY A 12 -4.40 4.82 -26.01
CA GLY A 12 -5.15 6.05 -25.84
C GLY A 12 -4.31 7.31 -26.13
N PRO A 13 -4.93 8.43 -26.54
CA PRO A 13 -4.24 9.69 -26.82
C PRO A 13 -3.50 10.26 -25.59
N GLU A 14 -3.91 9.89 -24.38
CA GLU A 14 -3.30 10.29 -23.12
C GLU A 14 -1.98 9.56 -22.78
N PHE A 15 -1.65 8.48 -23.50
CA PHE A 15 -0.47 7.67 -23.21
C PHE A 15 0.83 8.37 -23.56
N GLN A 16 0.90 9.01 -24.73
CA GLN A 16 2.13 9.64 -25.22
C GLN A 16 2.61 10.77 -24.30
N PRO A 17 1.76 11.75 -23.89
CA PRO A 17 2.16 12.76 -22.91
C PRO A 17 2.59 12.16 -21.57
N LEU A 18 1.89 11.11 -21.11
CA LEU A 18 2.22 10.43 -19.87
C LEU A 18 3.60 9.75 -19.93
N ALA A 19 3.91 9.11 -21.06
CA ALA A 19 5.21 8.48 -21.28
C ALA A 19 6.34 9.53 -21.31
N GLU A 20 6.09 10.70 -21.89
CA GLU A 20 7.04 11.82 -21.89
C GLU A 20 7.29 12.35 -20.48
N ASP A 21 6.24 12.58 -19.69
CA ASP A 21 6.35 13.01 -18.28
C ASP A 21 7.18 12.00 -17.46
N PHE A 22 6.89 10.71 -17.61
CA PHE A 22 7.61 9.65 -16.89
C PHE A 22 9.07 9.58 -17.32
N THR A 23 9.35 9.82 -18.60
CA THR A 23 10.72 9.85 -19.13
C THR A 23 11.50 11.02 -18.56
N GLN A 24 10.91 12.21 -18.49
CA GLN A 24 11.56 13.39 -17.91
C GLN A 24 11.91 13.17 -16.43
N GLU A 25 10.95 12.71 -15.64
CA GLU A 25 11.16 12.43 -14.21
C GLU A 25 12.23 11.33 -13.99
N ALA A 26 12.25 10.30 -14.84
CA ALA A 26 13.27 9.27 -14.81
C ALA A 26 14.66 9.83 -15.12
N LEU A 27 14.79 10.67 -16.16
CA LEU A 27 16.06 11.31 -16.53
C LEU A 27 16.59 12.21 -15.42
N LEU A 28 15.74 13.03 -14.80
CA LEU A 28 16.13 13.87 -13.66
C LEU A 28 16.66 13.02 -12.50
N LYS A 29 15.99 11.92 -12.16
CA LYS A 29 16.46 10.99 -11.11
C LYS A 29 17.75 10.27 -11.48
N ILE A 30 17.94 9.89 -12.74
CA ILE A 30 19.18 9.28 -13.22
C ILE A 30 20.33 10.27 -13.05
N LEU A 31 20.17 11.51 -13.50
CA LEU A 31 21.19 12.56 -13.39
C LEU A 31 21.50 12.88 -11.92
N ALA A 32 20.47 12.99 -11.08
CA ALA A 32 20.63 13.29 -9.66
C ALA A 32 21.30 12.15 -8.85
N ASN A 33 21.34 10.93 -9.37
CA ASN A 33 21.96 9.77 -8.71
C ASN A 33 23.15 9.21 -9.52
N LEU A 34 23.68 9.98 -10.47
CA LEU A 34 24.72 9.50 -11.39
C LEU A 34 26.01 9.11 -10.64
N ASP A 35 26.33 9.85 -9.57
CA ASP A 35 27.41 9.59 -8.62
C ASP A 35 27.26 8.25 -7.87
N ALA A 36 26.02 7.77 -7.70
CA ALA A 36 25.75 6.48 -7.07
C ALA A 36 25.99 5.28 -8.00
N PHE A 37 26.27 5.48 -9.29
CA PHE A 37 26.53 4.40 -10.24
C PHE A 37 27.94 3.79 -10.04
N ARG A 38 27.97 2.58 -9.47
CA ARG A 38 29.22 1.88 -9.10
C ARG A 38 29.86 1.04 -10.21
N GLY A 39 29.38 1.10 -11.45
CA GLY A 39 29.94 0.31 -12.56
C GLY A 39 29.75 -1.22 -12.48
N LYS A 40 28.96 -1.73 -11.52
CA LYS A 40 28.73 -3.18 -11.32
C LYS A 40 27.79 -3.83 -12.35
N SER A 41 27.23 -3.05 -13.26
CA SER A 41 26.37 -3.46 -14.37
C SER A 41 26.49 -2.47 -15.53
N LYS A 42 25.92 -2.77 -16.70
CA LYS A 42 25.76 -1.76 -17.75
C LYS A 42 24.99 -0.56 -17.20
N PHE A 43 25.39 0.65 -17.62
CA PHE A 43 24.69 1.89 -17.26
C PHE A 43 23.20 1.82 -17.64
N THR A 44 22.89 1.32 -18.83
CA THR A 44 21.51 1.16 -19.32
C THR A 44 20.67 0.25 -18.42
N THR A 45 21.25 -0.83 -17.87
CA THR A 45 20.55 -1.71 -16.92
C THR A 45 20.24 -1.00 -15.61
N TRP A 46 21.17 -0.19 -15.10
CA TRP A 46 20.97 0.60 -13.88
C TRP A 46 19.92 1.71 -14.11
N ALA A 47 20.04 2.47 -15.19
CA ALA A 47 19.09 3.50 -15.60
C ALA A 47 17.67 2.93 -15.84
N HIS A 48 17.57 1.77 -16.49
CA HIS A 48 16.29 1.10 -16.72
C HIS A 48 15.58 0.76 -15.41
N LYS A 49 16.29 0.29 -14.38
CA LYS A 49 15.70 0.04 -13.05
C LYS A 49 15.13 1.32 -12.43
N ILE A 50 15.80 2.45 -12.60
CA ILE A 50 15.30 3.74 -12.12
C ILE A 50 14.04 4.13 -12.90
N ALA A 51 14.08 4.08 -14.22
CA ALA A 51 12.94 4.43 -15.08
C ALA A 51 11.70 3.58 -14.77
N VAL A 52 11.85 2.25 -14.66
CA VAL A 52 10.76 1.35 -14.27
C VAL A 52 10.21 1.71 -12.90
N ARG A 53 11.06 2.01 -11.91
CA ARG A 53 10.62 2.39 -10.56
C ARG A 53 9.83 3.70 -10.58
N VAL A 54 10.26 4.68 -11.37
CA VAL A 54 9.57 5.96 -11.54
C VAL A 54 8.21 5.74 -12.19
N ALA A 55 8.16 5.08 -13.34
CA ALA A 55 6.92 4.80 -14.06
C ALA A 55 5.91 4.05 -13.17
N LEU A 56 6.35 3.02 -12.44
CA LEU A 56 5.48 2.28 -11.51
C LEU A 56 4.98 3.15 -10.35
N THR A 57 5.81 4.07 -9.86
CA THR A 57 5.41 4.98 -8.77
C THR A 57 4.36 5.95 -9.28
N GLU A 58 4.65 6.67 -10.37
CA GLU A 58 3.75 7.68 -10.92
C GLU A 58 2.44 7.09 -11.43
N LEU A 59 2.48 5.89 -12.04
CA LEU A 59 1.27 5.19 -12.46
C LEU A 59 0.36 4.89 -11.25
N ARG A 60 0.94 4.39 -10.15
CA ARG A 60 0.17 4.19 -8.93
C ARG A 60 -0.35 5.50 -8.38
N ARG A 61 0.45 6.58 -8.38
CA ARG A 61 -0.02 7.88 -7.90
C ARG A 61 -1.21 8.40 -8.69
N LYS A 62 -1.13 8.34 -10.03
CA LYS A 62 -2.19 8.80 -10.93
C LYS A 62 -3.52 8.09 -10.65
N ARG A 63 -3.50 6.77 -10.44
CA ARG A 63 -4.68 5.99 -10.03
C ARG A 63 -5.37 6.54 -8.77
N TRP A 64 -4.61 7.08 -7.83
CA TRP A 64 -5.13 7.55 -6.54
C TRP A 64 -5.36 9.07 -6.48
N LYS A 65 -4.91 9.82 -7.48
CA LYS A 65 -5.05 11.27 -7.55
C LYS A 65 -6.49 11.69 -7.82
N ASP A 66 -7.22 10.90 -8.60
CA ASP A 66 -8.62 11.18 -8.99
C ASP A 66 -9.65 10.63 -7.97
N ARG A 67 -9.19 9.91 -6.94
CA ARG A 67 -10.02 9.41 -5.84
C ARG A 67 -10.09 10.44 -4.72
N SER A 68 -11.29 10.93 -4.42
CA SER A 68 -11.51 11.90 -3.33
C SER A 68 -11.13 11.28 -1.97
N TYR A 69 -10.84 12.12 -0.97
CA TYR A 69 -10.58 11.64 0.39
C TYR A 69 -11.80 10.91 0.96
N GLU A 70 -12.98 11.45 0.70
CA GLU A 70 -14.28 10.94 1.17
C GLU A 70 -14.62 9.55 0.58
N ASP A 71 -14.27 9.31 -0.68
CA ASP A 71 -14.42 8.01 -1.38
C ASP A 71 -13.47 6.92 -0.83
N MET A 72 -12.54 7.30 0.04
CA MET A 72 -11.50 6.43 0.62
C MET A 72 -11.54 6.39 2.15
N THR A 73 -12.34 7.24 2.77
CA THR A 73 -12.57 7.30 4.22
C THR A 73 -14.03 7.14 4.57
N SER A 74 -14.88 6.73 3.63
CA SER A 74 -16.21 6.26 3.96
C SER A 74 -16.04 5.18 5.04
N ASP A 75 -16.44 5.52 6.27
CA ASP A 75 -16.47 4.62 7.44
C ASP A 75 -17.25 3.32 7.15
N ASP A 76 -17.96 3.27 6.02
CA ASP A 76 -18.73 2.16 5.47
C ASP A 76 -17.96 1.20 4.55
N THR A 77 -16.63 1.22 4.53
CA THR A 77 -15.92 -0.02 4.21
C THR A 77 -15.59 -0.74 5.51
N PRO A 78 -16.48 -1.64 6.00
CA PRO A 78 -16.04 -2.70 6.87
C PRO A 78 -14.78 -3.28 6.24
N TYR A 79 -13.78 -3.56 7.05
CA TYR A 79 -12.70 -4.45 6.66
C TYR A 79 -13.38 -5.74 6.19
N THR A 80 -13.68 -5.83 4.90
CA THR A 80 -14.48 -6.90 4.35
C THR A 80 -13.48 -7.98 4.06
N PHE A 81 -13.11 -8.70 5.12
CA PHE A 81 -12.49 -10.00 4.99
C PHE A 81 -13.58 -10.89 4.39
N ALA A 82 -13.65 -10.94 3.06
CA ALA A 82 -14.52 -11.89 2.40
C ALA A 82 -14.09 -13.29 2.83
N PRO A 83 -15.02 -14.17 3.23
CA PRO A 83 -14.67 -15.55 3.55
C PRO A 83 -14.01 -16.17 2.33
N THR A 84 -12.78 -16.66 2.52
CA THR A 84 -11.90 -17.09 1.43
C THR A 84 -12.33 -18.40 0.76
N SER A 85 -13.33 -19.11 1.32
CA SER A 85 -13.76 -20.42 0.85
C SER A 85 -15.28 -20.52 0.73
N ASN A 86 -15.75 -20.82 -0.48
CA ASN A 86 -17.15 -21.23 -0.73
C ASN A 86 -17.52 -22.58 -0.09
N ASP A 87 -16.53 -23.31 0.44
CA ASP A 87 -16.66 -24.65 1.02
C ASP A 87 -16.52 -24.68 2.57
N ALA A 88 -16.48 -23.51 3.23
CA ALA A 88 -16.38 -23.45 4.69
C ALA A 88 -17.67 -23.92 5.38
N THR A 89 -17.52 -24.65 6.48
CA THR A 89 -18.67 -25.00 7.32
C THR A 89 -19.20 -23.77 8.08
N PRO A 90 -20.47 -23.75 8.51
CA PRO A 90 -21.01 -22.65 9.32
C PRO A 90 -20.19 -22.34 10.57
N ASP A 91 -19.59 -23.37 11.18
CA ASP A 91 -18.75 -23.25 12.37
C ASP A 91 -17.44 -22.52 12.06
N GLN A 92 -16.77 -22.87 10.95
CA GLN A 92 -15.57 -22.20 10.47
C GLN A 92 -15.82 -20.73 10.11
N LEU A 93 -16.97 -20.43 9.50
CA LEU A 93 -17.37 -19.05 9.20
C LEU A 93 -17.61 -18.23 10.48
N ALA A 94 -18.19 -18.84 11.52
CA ALA A 94 -18.40 -18.19 12.82
C ALA A 94 -17.05 -17.89 13.51
N GLU A 95 -16.14 -18.87 13.55
CA GLU A 95 -14.78 -18.69 14.09
C GLU A 95 -14.02 -17.58 13.37
N GLN A 96 -14.07 -17.56 12.03
CA GLN A 96 -13.44 -16.51 11.23
C GLN A 96 -14.06 -15.13 11.51
N SER A 97 -15.39 -15.05 11.62
CA SER A 97 -16.09 -13.80 11.96
C SER A 97 -15.65 -13.27 13.33
N ASP A 98 -15.56 -14.14 14.33
CA ASP A 98 -15.16 -13.76 15.68
C ASP A 98 -13.68 -13.36 15.76
N LEU A 99 -12.82 -14.01 14.98
CA LEU A 99 -11.43 -13.59 14.85
C LEU A 99 -11.32 -12.20 14.21
N VAL A 100 -12.04 -11.94 13.12
CA VAL A 100 -12.09 -10.62 12.47
C VAL A 100 -12.52 -9.55 13.48
N LYS A 101 -13.61 -9.79 14.22
CA LYS A 101 -14.09 -8.85 15.25
C LYS A 101 -13.03 -8.55 16.31
N LYS A 102 -12.30 -9.57 16.79
CA LYS A 102 -11.21 -9.38 17.75
C LYS A 102 -10.09 -8.52 17.18
N VAL A 103 -9.65 -8.79 15.95
CA VAL A 103 -8.60 -8.01 15.29
C VAL A 103 -9.03 -6.55 15.10
N LEU A 104 -10.27 -6.31 14.67
CA LEU A 104 -10.81 -4.96 14.52
C LEU A 104 -10.90 -4.21 15.84
N ARG A 105 -11.37 -4.86 16.90
CA ARG A 105 -11.38 -4.29 18.26
C ARG A 105 -9.96 -3.86 18.67
N VAL A 106 -8.96 -4.73 18.48
CA VAL A 106 -7.57 -4.42 18.82
C VAL A 106 -7.04 -3.23 18.01
N ILE A 107 -7.40 -3.13 16.73
CA ILE A 107 -7.06 -1.97 15.89
C ILE A 107 -7.68 -0.68 16.44
N ASP A 108 -8.93 -0.75 16.88
CA ASP A 108 -9.64 0.43 17.39
C ASP A 108 -9.10 0.89 18.75
N GLU A 109 -8.75 -0.04 19.63
CA GLU A 109 -8.25 0.25 20.98
C GLU A 109 -6.78 0.70 21.00
N GLU A 110 -5.90 0.10 20.19
CA GLU A 110 -4.45 0.32 20.27
C GLU A 110 -3.94 1.46 19.37
N LEU A 111 -4.64 1.74 18.27
CA LEU A 111 -4.18 2.73 17.30
C LEU A 111 -4.85 4.09 17.51
N THR A 112 -4.02 5.12 17.46
CA THR A 112 -4.52 6.50 17.33
C THR A 112 -5.27 6.69 16.01
N PRO A 113 -6.18 7.67 15.90
CA PRO A 113 -6.90 7.95 14.65
C PRO A 113 -5.96 8.14 13.45
N LYS A 114 -4.81 8.81 13.65
CA LYS A 114 -3.79 8.99 12.60
C LYS A 114 -3.13 7.68 12.18
N GLN A 115 -2.86 6.77 13.12
CA GLN A 115 -2.27 5.46 12.81
C GLN A 115 -3.28 4.57 12.07
N ARG A 116 -4.55 4.57 12.50
CA ARG A 116 -5.62 3.83 11.82
C ARG A 116 -5.81 4.31 10.39
N MET A 117 -5.86 5.63 10.20
CA MET A 117 -5.90 6.26 8.87
C MET A 117 -4.70 5.84 8.00
N ALA A 118 -3.48 5.86 8.52
CA ALA A 118 -2.30 5.43 7.77
C ALA A 118 -2.35 3.93 7.38
N MET A 119 -2.86 3.07 8.27
CA MET A 119 -3.06 1.64 8.01
C MET A 119 -4.16 1.41 6.96
N HIS A 120 -5.21 2.22 6.98
CA HIS A 120 -6.27 2.19 5.98
C HIS A 120 -5.75 2.61 4.60
N LEU A 121 -5.05 3.74 4.51
CA LEU A 121 -4.59 4.27 3.22
C LEU A 121 -3.54 3.35 2.56
N ILE A 122 -2.55 2.86 3.29
CA ILE A 122 -1.38 2.21 2.68
C ILE A 122 -1.52 0.69 2.59
N PRO A 123 -1.47 -0.09 3.69
CA PRO A 123 -1.63 -1.54 3.64
C PRO A 123 -2.94 -2.01 2.99
N ILE A 124 -4.06 -1.37 3.30
CA ILE A 124 -5.40 -1.82 2.91
C ILE A 124 -5.81 -1.19 1.58
N GLY A 125 -5.75 0.13 1.51
CA GLY A 125 -6.07 0.89 0.31
C GLY A 125 -5.03 0.76 -0.79
N GLY A 126 -3.81 0.29 -0.50
CA GLY A 126 -2.75 0.14 -1.50
C GLY A 126 -2.16 1.45 -2.01
N LEU A 127 -2.30 2.53 -1.25
CA LEU A 127 -1.83 3.85 -1.66
C LEU A 127 -0.30 3.88 -1.61
N PRO A 128 0.34 4.47 -2.62
CA PRO A 128 1.72 4.89 -2.54
C PRO A 128 1.94 5.77 -1.30
N ILE A 129 3.01 5.48 -0.56
CA ILE A 129 3.29 6.15 0.72
C ILE A 129 3.44 7.67 0.57
N ASP A 130 3.92 8.12 -0.59
CA ASP A 130 4.05 9.53 -0.90
C ASP A 130 2.70 10.22 -1.09
N VAL A 131 1.77 9.60 -1.82
CA VAL A 131 0.39 10.10 -1.93
C VAL A 131 -0.30 10.12 -0.57
N ALA A 132 -0.11 9.06 0.22
CA ALA A 132 -0.65 9.02 1.58
C ALA A 132 -0.01 10.10 2.49
N ALA A 133 1.30 10.35 2.34
CA ALA A 133 2.00 11.40 3.08
C ALA A 133 1.45 12.80 2.75
N ASP A 134 1.22 13.07 1.46
CA ASP A 134 0.64 14.33 1.00
C ASP A 134 -0.80 14.47 1.52
N LYS A 135 -1.65 13.42 1.38
CA LYS A 135 -3.03 13.42 1.89
C LYS A 135 -3.11 13.62 3.41
N MET A 136 -2.15 13.09 4.15
CA MET A 136 -2.10 13.21 5.62
C MET A 136 -1.38 14.48 6.10
N GLY A 137 -0.83 15.30 5.19
CA GLY A 137 -0.03 16.48 5.55
C GLY A 137 1.25 16.14 6.33
N MET A 138 1.87 15.00 6.03
CA MET A 138 3.03 14.45 6.76
C MET A 138 4.25 14.32 5.86
N LYS A 139 5.45 14.42 6.44
CA LYS A 139 6.69 14.00 5.75
C LYS A 139 6.73 12.48 5.61
N ARG A 140 7.24 11.96 4.49
CA ARG A 140 7.38 10.51 4.23
C ARG A 140 8.04 9.75 5.39
N ASN A 141 9.14 10.27 5.94
CA ASN A 141 9.84 9.64 7.07
C ASN A 141 8.99 9.59 8.35
N ALA A 142 8.17 10.61 8.59
CA ALA A 142 7.25 10.63 9.72
C ALA A 142 6.13 9.59 9.53
N LEU A 143 5.61 9.44 8.30
CA LEU A 143 4.61 8.42 7.99
C LEU A 143 5.16 6.99 8.09
N TYR A 144 6.41 6.75 7.65
CA TYR A 144 7.09 5.48 7.88
C TYR A 144 7.18 5.13 9.36
N LYS A 145 7.63 6.07 10.19
CA LYS A 145 7.71 5.88 11.63
C LYS A 145 6.33 5.62 12.24
N LEU A 146 5.33 6.40 11.86
CA LEU A 146 3.96 6.24 12.32
C LEU A 146 3.40 4.83 12.05
N MET A 147 3.60 4.31 10.84
CA MET A 147 3.18 2.95 10.46
C MET A 147 3.97 1.88 11.19
N HIS A 148 5.28 2.07 11.34
CA HIS A 148 6.12 1.13 12.07
C HIS A 148 5.65 1.00 13.53
N ASP A 149 5.42 2.13 14.20
CA ASP A 149 4.96 2.16 15.58
C ASP A 149 3.55 1.56 15.72
N ALA A 150 2.67 1.78 14.74
CA ALA A 150 1.36 1.13 14.69
C ALA A 150 1.47 -0.40 14.61
N ARG A 151 2.31 -0.93 13.72
CA ARG A 151 2.51 -2.39 13.58
C ARG A 151 3.09 -3.02 14.84
N LEU A 152 4.01 -2.34 15.53
CA LEU A 152 4.57 -2.84 16.78
C LEU A 152 3.51 -2.93 17.89
N ARG A 153 2.65 -1.91 18.02
CA ARG A 153 1.54 -1.91 18.98
C ARG A 153 0.56 -3.05 18.72
N LEU A 154 0.10 -3.18 17.47
CA LEU A 154 -0.79 -4.27 17.08
C LEU A 154 -0.15 -5.64 17.32
N LYS A 155 1.09 -5.83 16.89
CA LYS A 155 1.80 -7.11 17.09
C LYS A 155 1.88 -7.46 18.57
N LYS A 156 2.24 -6.50 19.43
CA LYS A 156 2.33 -6.73 20.87
C LYS A 156 0.97 -7.14 21.45
N ARG A 157 -0.08 -6.36 21.17
CA ARG A 157 -1.42 -6.61 21.71
C ARG A 157 -2.04 -7.91 21.23
N LEU A 158 -1.91 -8.22 19.94
CA LEU A 158 -2.42 -9.49 19.38
C LEU A 158 -1.73 -10.70 20.00
N LEU A 159 -0.41 -10.64 20.23
CA LEU A 159 0.32 -11.70 20.93
C LEU A 159 -0.13 -11.87 22.39
N GLU A 160 -0.43 -10.77 23.10
CA GLU A 160 -0.98 -10.81 24.45
C GLU A 160 -2.37 -11.48 24.49
N GLU A 161 -3.17 -11.35 23.43
CA GLU A 161 -4.46 -12.06 23.27
C GLU A 161 -4.31 -13.50 22.74
N GLY A 162 -3.09 -14.01 22.60
CA GLY A 162 -2.82 -15.36 22.08
C GLY A 162 -3.02 -15.49 20.56
N LEU A 163 -3.20 -14.37 19.86
CA LEU A 163 -3.39 -14.34 18.42
C LEU A 163 -2.02 -14.20 17.73
N SER A 164 -1.42 -15.34 17.40
CA SER A 164 -0.18 -15.35 16.63
C SER A 164 -0.43 -14.96 15.16
N PRO A 165 0.56 -14.37 14.46
CA PRO A 165 0.43 -14.10 13.03
C PRO A 165 0.11 -15.35 12.20
N GLU A 166 0.62 -16.52 12.59
CA GLU A 166 0.36 -17.79 11.91
C GLU A 166 -1.09 -18.23 12.08
N THR A 167 -1.63 -18.06 13.29
CA THR A 167 -3.05 -18.34 13.59
C THR A 167 -3.98 -17.44 12.79
N ILE A 168 -3.66 -16.15 12.72
CA ILE A 168 -4.47 -15.17 11.97
C ILE A 168 -4.39 -15.44 10.46
N LEU A 169 -3.21 -15.74 9.94
CA LEU A 169 -3.05 -15.99 8.50
C LEU A 169 -3.57 -17.36 8.07
N GLY A 170 -3.60 -18.35 8.97
CA GLY A 170 -4.13 -19.68 8.69
C GLY A 170 -5.66 -19.76 8.68
N SER A 171 -6.35 -18.73 9.18
CA SER A 171 -7.82 -18.66 9.20
C SER A 171 -8.42 -17.92 7.99
N PHE A 172 -7.59 -17.37 7.10
CA PHE A 172 -7.99 -16.73 5.84
C PHE A 172 -7.32 -17.43 4.67
#